data_AF-A0A8T8HV38-F1
#
_entry.id   AF-A0A8T8HV38-F1
#
_cell.length_a   1.000
_cell.length_b   1.000
_cell.length_c   1.000
_cell.angle_alpha   90.00
_cell.angle_beta   90.00
_cell.angle_gamma   90.00
#
_symmetry.space_group_name_H-M   'P 1'
#
loop_
_entity.id
_entity.type
_entity.pdbx_description
1 polymer ?
#
loop_
_entity_poly.entity_id
_entity_poly.type
_entity_poly.pdbx_seq_one_letter_code
_entity_poly.pdbx_strand_id
1 'polypeptide(L)'
;MVIGPPDTALRIQIPILVSMSEIAAFAQVKRPVVSTWRRRYPDFPAAVSERSGRPLFDGAQVADWLITSGLGNATPAELRSELALFGIVALRERFTPWQLIETLGSLLCLRRLDSRPLTEGPGGPPSSAEADEVLWSAVLRRAERIDAEDDFLLRELRSLDATAAPLARLTEDLVEAAYEEHGAYEWLLSARSRLGLDSLAADAVAPELRRLLTQLADLRIRLEHGESLTLADPHARAGDLLASLLD
;
A
#
# COMPACT_ATOMS: atom_id res chain seq x y z
N MET A 1 14.92 11.83 33.31
CA MET A 1 14.95 11.28 31.94
C MET A 1 13.50 11.02 31.55
N VAL A 2 12.85 11.99 30.91
CA VAL A 2 11.45 11.87 30.49
C VAL A 2 11.49 11.20 29.12
N ILE A 3 11.05 9.95 29.05
CA ILE A 3 10.85 9.22 27.80
C ILE A 3 9.56 9.81 27.21
N GLY A 4 9.69 10.64 26.17
CA GLY A 4 8.55 11.11 25.39
C GLY A 4 7.83 9.92 24.73
N PRO A 5 6.54 10.07 24.39
CA PRO A 5 5.81 9.00 23.68
C PRO A 5 6.50 8.72 22.33
N PRO A 6 6.44 7.47 21.82
CA PRO A 6 6.96 7.18 20.49
C PRO A 6 6.23 8.08 19.49
N ASP A 7 7.02 8.79 18.68
CA ASP A 7 6.56 9.62 17.57
C ASP A 7 6.07 8.69 16.45
N THR A 8 4.88 8.13 16.65
CA THR A 8 4.17 7.25 15.70
C THR A 8 3.29 8.11 14.77
N ALA A 9 3.84 9.21 14.25
CA ALA A 9 3.19 9.96 13.18
C ALA A 9 3.39 9.17 11.87
N LEU A 10 2.29 8.86 11.18
CA LEU A 10 2.31 8.16 9.90
C LEU A 10 3.04 9.04 8.89
N ARG A 11 4.29 8.71 8.54
CA ARG A 11 5.10 9.54 7.64
C ARG A 11 4.84 9.17 6.19
N ILE A 12 3.62 9.41 5.73
CA ILE A 12 3.30 9.28 4.31
C ILE A 12 4.12 10.32 3.52
N GLN A 13 5.04 9.84 2.67
CA GLN A 13 5.98 10.66 1.91
C GLN A 13 5.34 11.33 0.68
N ILE A 14 4.12 10.90 0.31
CA ILE A 14 3.28 11.57 -0.68
C ILE A 14 2.16 12.33 0.06
N PRO A 15 1.96 13.63 -0.20
CA PRO A 15 0.82 14.34 0.36
C PRO A 15 -0.48 13.81 -0.26
N ILE A 16 -1.15 12.87 0.42
CA ILE A 16 -2.45 12.35 0.02
C ILE A 16 -3.50 13.39 0.46
N LEU A 17 -3.91 14.21 -0.49
CA LEU A 17 -4.92 15.24 -0.24
C LEU A 17 -6.32 14.65 -0.28
N VAL A 18 -7.02 14.72 0.85
CA VAL A 18 -8.36 14.18 1.02
C VAL A 18 -9.38 15.29 1.27
N SER A 19 -10.56 15.16 0.68
CA SER A 19 -11.72 15.99 0.92
C SER A 19 -12.53 15.51 2.12
N MET A 20 -13.45 16.34 2.64
CA MET A 20 -14.34 15.91 3.72
C MET A 20 -15.20 14.68 3.39
N SER A 21 -15.49 14.44 2.11
CA SER A 21 -16.25 13.26 1.69
C SER A 21 -15.39 11.99 1.77
N GLU A 22 -14.11 12.10 1.40
CA GLU A 22 -13.15 11.01 1.46
C GLU A 22 -12.79 10.69 2.91
N ILE A 23 -12.59 11.72 3.75
CA ILE A 23 -12.45 11.57 5.21
C ILE A 23 -13.64 10.80 5.80
N ALA A 24 -14.85 11.13 5.39
CA ALA A 24 -16.03 10.43 5.86
C ALA A 24 -16.04 8.96 5.40
N ALA A 25 -15.64 8.70 4.15
CA ALA A 25 -15.57 7.37 3.60
C ALA A 25 -14.59 6.48 4.36
N PHE A 26 -13.34 6.93 4.55
CA PHE A 26 -12.34 6.10 5.23
C PHE A 26 -12.55 6.00 6.74
N ALA A 27 -13.14 7.03 7.37
CA ALA A 27 -13.57 6.94 8.77
C ALA A 27 -14.88 6.13 8.97
N GLN A 28 -15.49 5.64 7.89
CA GLN A 28 -16.76 4.92 7.87
C GLN A 28 -17.91 5.68 8.56
N VAL A 29 -17.99 6.99 8.31
CA VAL A 29 -19.03 7.89 8.83
C VAL A 29 -19.70 8.67 7.70
N LYS A 30 -20.72 9.45 8.03
CA LYS A 30 -21.33 10.40 7.08
C LYS A 30 -20.58 11.73 7.10
N ARG A 31 -20.46 12.39 5.95
CA ARG A 31 -19.81 13.72 5.81
C ARG A 31 -20.21 14.78 6.85
N PRO A 32 -21.49 14.90 7.29
CA PRO A 32 -21.85 15.85 8.34
C PRO A 32 -21.15 15.61 9.69
N VAL A 33 -20.74 14.37 9.98
CA VAL A 33 -19.96 14.02 11.17
C VAL A 33 -18.59 14.69 11.11
N VAL A 34 -17.92 14.64 9.96
CA VAL A 34 -16.63 15.32 9.73
C VAL A 34 -16.76 16.83 9.89
N SER A 35 -17.82 17.44 9.35
CA SER A 35 -18.11 18.86 9.59
C SER A 35 -18.29 19.18 11.07
N THR A 36 -18.89 18.27 11.84
CA THR A 36 -19.09 18.43 13.28
C THR A 36 -17.76 18.32 14.01
N TRP A 37 -16.90 17.38 13.63
CA TRP A 37 -15.56 17.24 14.20
C TRP A 37 -14.73 18.52 14.03
N ARG A 38 -14.66 19.03 12.80
CA ARG A 38 -13.98 20.30 12.48
C ARG A 38 -14.41 21.47 13.34
N ARG A 39 -15.69 21.52 13.72
CA ARG A 39 -16.25 22.58 14.56
C ARG A 39 -15.99 22.36 16.05
N ARG A 40 -16.01 21.10 16.50
CA ARG A 40 -16.01 20.73 17.92
C ARG A 40 -14.59 20.52 18.47
N TYR A 41 -13.65 20.12 17.62
CA TYR A 41 -12.29 19.76 17.99
C TYR A 41 -11.30 20.76 17.36
N PRO A 42 -10.72 21.68 18.16
CA PRO A 42 -9.78 22.69 17.67
C PRO A 42 -8.47 22.10 17.12
N ASP A 43 -8.14 20.89 17.55
CA ASP A 43 -6.99 20.08 17.14
C ASP A 43 -7.25 19.27 15.87
N PHE A 44 -8.47 19.33 15.29
CA PHE A 44 -8.73 18.72 13.99
C PHE A 44 -7.79 19.33 12.93
N PRO A 45 -7.14 18.52 12.06
CA PRO A 45 -6.18 19.03 11.09
C PRO A 45 -6.69 20.17 10.21
N ALA A 46 -5.84 21.19 10.06
CA ALA A 46 -6.15 22.33 9.20
C ALA A 46 -6.18 21.91 7.73
N ALA A 47 -6.97 22.61 6.92
CA ALA A 47 -6.93 22.42 5.48
C ALA A 47 -5.58 22.93 4.95
N VAL A 48 -4.92 22.12 4.12
CA VAL A 48 -3.60 22.44 3.54
C VAL A 48 -3.73 23.07 2.15
N SER A 49 -4.86 22.86 1.47
CA SER A 49 -5.17 23.49 0.19
C SER A 49 -6.69 23.53 -0.07
N GLU A 50 -7.10 24.15 -1.18
CA GLU A 50 -8.48 24.12 -1.66
C GLU A 50 -8.53 23.75 -3.14
N ARG A 51 -9.50 22.90 -3.54
CA ARG A 51 -9.78 22.56 -4.94
C ARG A 51 -11.24 22.89 -5.26
N SER A 52 -11.46 23.82 -6.18
CA SER A 52 -12.79 24.27 -6.59
C SER A 52 -13.67 24.73 -5.41
N GLY A 53 -13.08 25.47 -4.47
CA GLY A 53 -13.76 25.96 -3.26
C GLY A 53 -14.07 24.88 -2.21
N ARG A 54 -13.50 23.68 -2.34
CA ARG A 54 -13.59 22.62 -1.34
C ARG A 54 -12.25 22.49 -0.60
N PRO A 55 -12.24 22.49 0.74
CA PRO A 55 -11.01 22.31 1.50
C PRO A 55 -10.49 20.89 1.34
N LEU A 56 -9.18 20.79 1.15
CA LEU A 56 -8.40 19.56 1.13
C LEU A 56 -7.51 19.50 2.36
N PHE A 57 -7.41 18.31 2.94
CA PHE A 57 -6.69 18.03 4.16
C PHE A 57 -5.56 17.05 3.86
N ASP A 58 -4.52 17.10 4.68
CA ASP A 58 -3.50 16.05 4.69
C ASP A 58 -4.13 14.77 5.25
N GLY A 59 -4.19 13.73 4.41
CA GLY A 59 -4.81 12.45 4.77
C GLY A 59 -4.11 11.76 5.92
N ALA A 60 -2.77 11.80 5.98
CA ALA A 60 -1.99 11.18 7.05
C ALA A 60 -2.28 11.85 8.39
N GLN A 61 -2.28 13.19 8.43
CA GLN A 61 -2.63 13.95 9.63
C GLN A 61 -4.05 13.65 10.11
N VAL A 62 -4.99 13.49 9.18
CA VAL A 62 -6.39 13.15 9.53
C VAL A 62 -6.50 11.73 10.07
N ALA A 63 -5.82 10.74 9.49
CA ALA A 63 -5.85 9.38 10.02
C ALA A 63 -5.19 9.30 11.40
N ASP A 64 -4.05 9.95 11.61
CA ASP A 64 -3.39 9.99 12.92
C ASP A 64 -4.27 10.62 13.98
N TRP A 65 -4.96 11.71 13.63
CA TRP A 65 -5.93 12.34 14.50
C TRP A 65 -7.11 11.41 14.83
N LEU A 66 -7.64 10.66 13.85
CA LEU A 66 -8.71 9.69 14.07
C LEU A 66 -8.26 8.51 14.94
N ILE A 67 -7.06 7.98 14.71
CA ILE A 67 -6.47 6.91 15.51
C ILE A 67 -6.29 7.38 16.96
N THR A 68 -5.78 8.59 17.16
CA THR A 68 -5.53 9.17 18.49
C THR A 68 -6.83 9.50 19.22
N SER A 69 -7.80 10.09 18.52
CA SER A 69 -9.08 10.49 19.11
C SER A 69 -10.05 9.32 19.31
N GLY A 70 -9.82 8.19 18.64
CA GLY A 70 -10.73 7.04 18.63
C GLY A 70 -12.09 7.35 17.98
N LEU A 71 -12.15 8.37 17.12
CA LEU A 71 -13.37 8.80 16.43
C LEU A 71 -13.51 8.09 15.09
N GLY A 72 -14.76 7.83 14.69
CA GLY A 72 -15.08 7.05 13.50
C GLY A 72 -15.42 5.61 13.84
N ASN A 73 -15.63 4.80 12.81
CA ASN A 73 -15.97 3.38 12.96
C ASN A 73 -14.89 2.44 12.39
N ALA A 74 -13.91 2.99 11.68
CA ALA A 74 -12.79 2.22 11.12
C ALA A 74 -11.72 1.96 12.18
N THR A 75 -11.14 0.77 12.15
CA THR A 75 -9.95 0.40 12.89
C THR A 75 -8.72 1.13 12.35
N PRO A 76 -7.62 1.26 13.14
CA PRO A 76 -6.38 1.86 12.64
C PRO A 76 -5.83 1.21 11.37
N ALA A 77 -5.97 -0.12 11.24
CA ALA A 77 -5.54 -0.85 10.05
C ALA A 77 -6.40 -0.50 8.83
N GLU A 78 -7.72 -0.38 8.99
CA GLU A 78 -8.63 0.04 7.92
C GLU A 78 -8.39 1.49 7.48
N LEU A 79 -8.15 2.41 8.43
CA LEU A 79 -7.84 3.82 8.12
C LEU A 79 -6.60 3.93 7.23
N ARG A 80 -5.53 3.22 7.59
CA ARG A 80 -4.27 3.20 6.84
C ARG A 80 -4.44 2.57 5.46
N SER A 81 -5.19 1.46 5.40
CA SER A 81 -5.54 0.78 4.14
C SER A 81 -6.30 1.71 3.19
N GLU A 82 -7.28 2.45 3.68
CA GLU A 82 -8.04 3.38 2.83
C GLU A 82 -7.18 4.57 2.38
N LEU A 83 -6.33 5.12 3.24
CA LEU A 83 -5.37 6.16 2.82
C LEU A 83 -4.43 5.67 1.72
N ALA A 84 -3.84 4.48 1.90
CA ALA A 84 -3.01 3.84 0.90
C ALA A 84 -3.73 3.73 -0.45
N LEU A 85 -5.02 3.35 -0.44
CA LEU A 85 -5.82 3.30 -1.65
C LEU A 85 -6.00 4.68 -2.30
N PHE A 86 -6.25 5.73 -1.51
CA PHE A 86 -6.32 7.10 -2.05
C PHE A 86 -5.01 7.53 -2.70
N GLY A 87 -3.86 7.14 -2.12
CA GLY A 87 -2.55 7.35 -2.72
C GLY A 87 -2.42 6.69 -4.11
N ILE A 88 -2.82 5.42 -4.23
CA ILE A 88 -2.82 4.70 -5.51
C ILE A 88 -3.79 5.36 -6.50
N VAL A 89 -5.00 5.70 -6.07
CA VAL A 89 -6.02 6.31 -6.94
C VAL A 89 -5.56 7.67 -7.47
N ALA A 90 -4.88 8.48 -6.66
CA ALA A 90 -4.31 9.75 -7.10
C ALA A 90 -3.29 9.57 -8.23
N LEU A 91 -2.58 8.43 -8.27
CA LEU A 91 -1.60 8.12 -9.30
C LEU A 91 -2.20 7.47 -10.55
N ARG A 92 -3.49 7.08 -10.54
CA ARG A 92 -4.16 6.48 -11.72
C ARG A 92 -4.32 7.43 -12.90
N GLU A 93 -4.23 8.74 -12.69
CA GLU A 93 -4.20 9.70 -13.81
C GLU A 93 -2.92 9.55 -14.65
N ARG A 94 -1.87 8.92 -14.08
CA ARG A 94 -0.54 8.78 -14.68
C ARG A 94 -0.20 7.35 -15.11
N PHE A 95 -0.75 6.35 -14.43
CA PHE A 95 -0.43 4.93 -14.65
C PHE A 95 -1.68 4.11 -14.88
N THR A 96 -1.56 3.10 -15.75
CA THR A 96 -2.61 2.08 -15.88
C THR A 96 -2.71 1.25 -14.60
N PRO A 97 -3.87 0.63 -14.29
CA PRO A 97 -4.00 -0.25 -13.13
C PRO A 97 -2.96 -1.38 -13.11
N TRP A 98 -2.66 -1.96 -14.28
CA TRP A 98 -1.67 -3.04 -14.43
C TRP A 98 -0.27 -2.57 -14.03
N GLN A 99 0.17 -1.43 -14.56
CA GLN A 99 1.45 -0.82 -14.20
C GLN A 99 1.56 -0.51 -12.71
N LEU A 100 0.46 -0.09 -12.06
CA LEU A 100 0.45 0.16 -10.61
C LEU A 100 0.71 -1.12 -9.82
N ILE A 101 0.02 -2.22 -10.12
CA ILE A 101 0.22 -3.49 -9.40
C ILE A 101 1.62 -4.05 -9.67
N GLU A 102 2.05 -4.11 -10.93
CA GLU A 102 3.39 -4.61 -11.28
C GLU A 102 4.48 -3.80 -10.60
N THR A 103 4.43 -2.48 -10.74
CA THR A 103 5.49 -1.61 -10.20
C THR A 103 5.49 -1.64 -8.68
N LEU A 104 4.34 -1.53 -8.01
CA LEU A 104 4.28 -1.59 -6.55
C LEU A 104 4.71 -2.97 -6.03
N GLY A 105 4.32 -4.05 -6.72
CA GLY A 105 4.75 -5.42 -6.43
C GLY A 105 6.27 -5.59 -6.57
N SER A 106 6.86 -5.12 -7.67
CA SER A 106 8.30 -5.16 -7.92
C SER A 106 9.08 -4.31 -6.92
N LEU A 107 8.56 -3.14 -6.53
CA LEU A 107 9.15 -2.29 -5.50
C LEU A 107 9.10 -2.95 -4.10
N LEU A 108 7.99 -3.59 -3.75
CA LEU A 108 7.87 -4.38 -2.50
C LEU A 108 8.84 -5.57 -2.49
N CYS A 109 8.96 -6.27 -3.62
CA CYS A 109 9.92 -7.34 -3.81
C CYS A 109 11.36 -6.84 -3.62
N LEU A 110 11.71 -5.73 -4.29
CA LEU A 110 13.02 -5.08 -4.15
C LEU A 110 13.29 -4.68 -2.71
N ARG A 111 12.31 -4.03 -2.06
CA ARG A 111 12.40 -3.56 -0.67
C ARG A 111 12.64 -4.72 0.31
N ARG A 112 11.98 -5.86 0.07
CA ARG A 112 12.14 -7.09 0.86
C ARG A 112 13.51 -7.72 0.66
N LEU A 113 13.94 -7.89 -0.58
CA LEU A 113 15.22 -8.54 -0.92
C LEU A 113 16.44 -7.70 -0.51
N ASP A 114 16.31 -6.37 -0.59
CA ASP A 114 17.41 -5.47 -0.22
C ASP A 114 17.40 -5.04 1.25
N SER A 115 16.28 -5.26 1.97
CA SER A 115 16.10 -4.91 3.39
C SER A 115 16.41 -3.45 3.74
N ARG A 116 16.32 -2.54 2.77
CA ARG A 116 16.61 -1.11 2.91
C ARG A 116 15.49 -0.27 2.32
N PRO A 117 15.07 0.83 2.96
CA PRO A 117 14.09 1.76 2.41
C PRO A 117 14.41 2.16 0.97
N LEU A 118 13.41 2.15 0.09
CA LEU A 118 13.54 2.52 -1.32
C LEU A 118 13.93 3.99 -1.47
N THR A 119 13.54 4.82 -0.50
CA THR A 119 13.83 6.26 -0.46
C THR A 119 15.16 6.60 0.21
N GLU A 120 15.93 5.58 0.62
CA GLU A 120 17.30 5.76 1.12
C GLU A 120 18.24 6.11 -0.05
N GLY A 121 18.70 7.36 -0.10
CA GLY A 121 19.63 7.86 -1.11
C GLY A 121 20.00 9.34 -0.92
N PRO A 122 20.95 9.87 -1.71
CA PRO A 122 21.33 11.28 -1.67
C PRO A 122 20.25 12.14 -2.32
N GLY A 123 19.13 12.34 -1.62
CA GLY A 123 18.02 13.17 -2.06
C GLY A 123 17.98 14.47 -1.26
N GLY A 124 17.96 15.61 -1.97
CA GLY A 124 17.51 16.88 -1.41
C GLY A 124 16.02 16.85 -1.05
N PRO A 125 15.40 18.00 -0.69
CA PRO A 125 14.02 18.02 -0.24
C PRO A 125 13.06 17.31 -1.22
N PRO A 126 12.12 16.48 -0.72
CA PRO A 126 11.22 15.68 -1.53
C PRO A 126 10.23 16.60 -2.24
N SER A 127 10.46 16.91 -3.53
CA SER A 127 9.47 17.52 -4.45
C SER A 127 10.04 18.05 -5.79
N SER A 128 11.36 18.03 -6.04
CA SER A 128 11.90 18.44 -7.35
C SER A 128 11.94 17.29 -8.37
N ALA A 129 11.80 17.61 -9.66
CA ALA A 129 11.96 16.63 -10.74
C ALA A 129 13.36 15.97 -10.72
N GLU A 130 14.39 16.74 -10.37
CA GLU A 130 15.75 16.23 -10.17
C GLU A 130 15.83 15.20 -9.04
N ALA A 131 15.11 15.40 -7.93
CA ALA A 131 15.08 14.44 -6.83
C ALA A 131 14.39 13.13 -7.26
N ASP A 132 13.33 13.21 -8.07
CA ASP A 132 12.64 12.04 -8.61
C ASP A 132 13.53 11.24 -9.58
N GLU A 133 14.29 11.92 -10.45
CA GLU A 133 15.27 11.28 -11.33
C GLU A 133 16.38 10.57 -10.54
N VAL A 134 16.92 11.22 -9.50
CA VAL A 134 17.96 10.64 -8.64
C VAL A 134 17.42 9.42 -7.89
N LEU A 135 16.21 9.52 -7.32
CA LEU A 135 15.54 8.44 -6.60
C LEU A 135 15.29 7.25 -7.51
N TRP A 136 14.64 7.46 -8.66
CA TRP A 136 14.32 6.36 -9.58
C TRP A 136 15.58 5.69 -10.12
N SER A 137 16.61 6.47 -10.46
CA SER A 137 17.90 5.93 -10.89
C SER A 137 18.57 5.09 -9.79
N ALA A 138 18.43 5.47 -8.52
CA ALA A 138 18.94 4.69 -7.40
C ALA A 138 18.19 3.37 -7.22
N VAL A 139 16.85 3.40 -7.37
CA VAL A 139 16.00 2.20 -7.35
C VAL A 139 16.40 1.25 -8.48
N LEU A 140 16.55 1.73 -9.72
CA LEU A 140 16.94 0.90 -10.86
C LEU A 140 18.31 0.25 -10.66
N ARG A 141 19.32 0.99 -10.17
CA ARG A 141 20.64 0.40 -9.87
C ARG A 141 20.57 -0.70 -8.82
N ARG A 142 19.68 -0.58 -7.83
CA ARG A 142 19.46 -1.62 -6.81
C ARG A 142 18.76 -2.83 -7.41
N ALA A 143 17.75 -2.61 -8.25
CA ALA A 143 17.06 -3.65 -9.00
C ALA A 143 18.02 -4.45 -9.88
N GLU A 144 18.88 -3.78 -10.66
CA GLU A 144 19.87 -4.43 -11.53
C GLU A 144 20.85 -5.34 -10.79
N ARG A 145 21.19 -4.99 -9.55
CA ARG A 145 22.06 -5.81 -8.71
C ARG A 145 21.34 -7.04 -8.14
N ILE A 146 20.05 -6.91 -7.83
CA ILE A 146 19.26 -7.97 -7.19
C ILE A 146 18.70 -8.96 -8.22
N ASP A 147 18.30 -8.45 -9.39
CA ASP A 147 17.67 -9.20 -10.46
C ASP A 147 18.46 -9.03 -11.77
N ALA A 148 19.72 -9.46 -11.76
CA ALA A 148 20.64 -9.26 -12.89
C ALA A 148 20.19 -9.98 -14.18
N GLU A 149 19.46 -11.09 -14.02
CA GLU A 149 18.98 -11.94 -15.11
C GLU A 149 17.55 -11.59 -15.59
N ASP A 150 16.92 -10.57 -14.99
CA ASP A 150 15.55 -10.11 -15.34
C ASP A 150 14.45 -11.17 -15.12
N ASP A 151 14.54 -11.89 -14.00
CA ASP A 151 13.66 -12.99 -13.65
C ASP A 151 12.37 -12.55 -12.95
N PHE A 152 12.36 -11.44 -12.19
CA PHE A 152 11.24 -11.18 -11.26
C PHE A 152 10.87 -9.73 -10.90
N LEU A 153 11.71 -8.72 -11.15
CA LEU A 153 11.35 -7.32 -10.86
C LEU A 153 11.92 -6.27 -11.84
N LEU A 154 13.01 -6.58 -12.53
CA LEU A 154 13.79 -5.56 -13.23
C LEU A 154 13.05 -5.04 -14.47
N ARG A 155 12.36 -5.91 -15.18
CA ARG A 155 11.60 -5.61 -16.40
C ARG A 155 10.51 -4.59 -16.15
N GLU A 156 9.72 -4.83 -15.11
CA GLU A 156 8.58 -4.02 -14.72
C GLU A 156 9.09 -2.63 -14.32
N LEU A 157 10.17 -2.55 -13.54
CA LEU A 157 10.76 -1.27 -13.14
C LEU A 157 11.39 -0.52 -14.32
N ARG A 158 12.05 -1.20 -15.26
CA ARG A 158 12.62 -0.58 -16.47
C ARG A 158 11.57 -0.10 -17.46
N SER A 159 10.34 -0.61 -17.37
CA SER A 159 9.25 -0.19 -18.25
C SER A 159 8.79 1.26 -18.01
N LEU A 160 9.16 1.85 -16.87
CA LEU A 160 8.80 3.20 -16.46
C LEU A 160 10.02 4.10 -16.29
N ASP A 161 9.82 5.41 -16.46
CA ASP A 161 10.81 6.46 -16.26
C ASP A 161 10.70 7.10 -14.85
N ALA A 162 11.51 8.14 -14.59
CA ALA A 162 11.61 8.82 -13.28
C ALA A 162 10.27 9.32 -12.71
N THR A 163 9.31 9.48 -13.60
CA THR A 163 7.88 9.62 -13.40
C THR A 163 7.27 8.64 -12.38
N ALA A 164 7.84 7.45 -12.22
CA ALA A 164 7.46 6.42 -11.26
C ALA A 164 8.08 6.58 -9.86
N ALA A 165 8.96 7.56 -9.64
CA ALA A 165 9.51 7.86 -8.31
C ALA A 165 8.46 8.03 -7.18
N PRO A 166 7.27 8.61 -7.43
CA PRO A 166 6.19 8.59 -6.44
C PRO A 166 5.77 7.18 -6.01
N LEU A 167 5.83 6.17 -6.88
CA LEU A 167 5.47 4.80 -6.51
C LEU A 167 6.45 4.21 -5.48
N ALA A 168 7.74 4.56 -5.53
CA ALA A 168 8.71 4.14 -4.52
C ALA A 168 8.40 4.71 -3.13
N ARG A 169 7.96 5.98 -3.07
CA ARG A 169 7.48 6.61 -1.84
C ARG A 169 6.20 5.93 -1.34
N LEU A 170 5.24 5.72 -2.23
CA LEU A 170 4.01 5.02 -1.91
C LEU A 170 4.26 3.62 -1.36
N THR A 171 5.24 2.89 -1.91
CA THR A 171 5.63 1.58 -1.38
C THR A 171 6.11 1.67 0.06
N GLU A 172 6.91 2.67 0.44
CA GLU A 172 7.28 2.85 1.86
C GLU A 172 6.06 3.18 2.72
N ASP A 173 5.14 4.01 2.22
CA ASP A 173 3.90 4.34 2.91
C ASP A 173 3.03 3.08 3.12
N LEU A 174 2.98 2.17 2.13
CA LEU A 174 2.30 0.87 2.22
C LEU A 174 2.94 -0.05 3.26
N VAL A 175 4.27 -0.12 3.28
CA VAL A 175 5.03 -0.93 4.25
C VAL A 175 4.82 -0.39 5.67
N GLU A 176 4.87 0.93 5.86
CA GLU A 176 4.60 1.57 7.15
C GLU A 176 3.15 1.30 7.61
N ALA A 177 2.19 1.40 6.69
CA ALA A 177 0.79 1.14 6.96
C ALA A 177 0.54 -0.30 7.43
N ALA A 178 1.17 -1.27 6.75
CA ALA A 178 1.01 -2.71 7.00
C ALA A 178 2.01 -3.28 8.03
N TYR A 179 2.92 -2.46 8.56
CA TYR A 179 4.06 -2.81 9.41
C TYR A 179 5.12 -3.75 8.79
N GLU A 180 4.80 -4.46 7.70
CA GLU A 180 5.68 -5.42 7.03
C GLU A 180 5.47 -5.44 5.51
N GLU A 181 6.48 -5.86 4.74
CA GLU A 181 6.39 -5.91 3.27
C GLU A 181 5.37 -6.95 2.78
N HIS A 182 5.26 -8.09 3.48
CA HIS A 182 4.30 -9.14 3.14
C HIS A 182 2.85 -8.63 3.30
N GLY A 183 2.54 -7.99 4.43
CA GLY A 183 1.21 -7.40 4.64
C GLY A 183 0.88 -6.31 3.62
N ALA A 184 1.86 -5.50 3.22
CA ALA A 184 1.69 -4.50 2.17
C ALA A 184 1.38 -5.13 0.80
N TYR A 185 2.04 -6.26 0.47
CA TYR A 185 1.81 -6.99 -0.77
C TYR A 185 0.44 -7.68 -0.79
N GLU A 186 0.06 -8.35 0.30
CA GLU A 186 -1.27 -8.95 0.44
C GLU A 186 -2.37 -7.90 0.34
N TRP A 187 -2.17 -6.75 0.97
CA TRP A 187 -3.08 -5.62 0.85
C TRP A 187 -3.20 -5.15 -0.61
N LEU A 188 -2.07 -4.95 -1.31
CA LEU A 188 -2.04 -4.52 -2.70
C LEU A 188 -2.83 -5.48 -3.61
N LEU A 189 -2.61 -6.78 -3.44
CA LEU A 189 -3.36 -7.79 -4.17
C LEU A 189 -4.84 -7.78 -3.79
N SER A 190 -5.20 -7.65 -2.51
CA SER A 190 -6.61 -7.58 -2.07
C SER A 190 -7.34 -6.38 -2.69
N ALA A 191 -6.64 -5.28 -2.96
CA ALA A 191 -7.18 -4.07 -3.56
C ALA A 191 -7.35 -4.13 -5.09
N ARG A 192 -6.88 -5.19 -5.78
CA ARG A 192 -6.83 -5.29 -7.26
C ARG A 192 -8.16 -5.01 -7.96
N SER A 193 -9.28 -5.52 -7.45
CA SER A 193 -10.61 -5.27 -8.02
C SER A 193 -11.05 -3.81 -7.85
N ARG A 194 -10.78 -3.23 -6.67
CA ARG A 194 -11.05 -1.81 -6.37
C ARG A 194 -10.21 -0.88 -7.26
N LEU A 195 -9.05 -1.35 -7.73
CA LEU A 195 -8.18 -0.64 -8.67
C LEU A 195 -8.57 -0.82 -10.14
N GLY A 196 -9.58 -1.65 -10.44
CA GLY A 196 -10.09 -1.90 -11.79
C GLY A 196 -9.33 -3.00 -12.55
N LEU A 197 -8.63 -3.89 -11.84
CA LEU A 197 -8.02 -5.09 -12.40
C LEU A 197 -8.89 -6.32 -12.17
N ASP A 198 -10.09 -6.26 -12.71
CA ASP A 198 -11.05 -7.36 -12.61
C ASP A 198 -10.52 -8.64 -13.27
N SER A 199 -9.62 -8.54 -14.25
CA SER A 199 -8.98 -9.70 -14.87
C SER A 199 -8.10 -10.51 -13.92
N LEU A 200 -7.47 -9.87 -12.92
CA LEU A 200 -6.72 -10.56 -11.87
C LEU A 200 -7.63 -11.19 -10.80
N ALA A 201 -8.91 -10.83 -10.79
CA ALA A 201 -9.92 -11.39 -9.90
C ALA A 201 -10.95 -12.28 -10.61
N ALA A 202 -10.97 -12.31 -11.94
CA ALA A 202 -12.02 -12.95 -12.74
C ALA A 202 -12.12 -14.45 -12.51
N ASP A 203 -10.96 -15.11 -12.36
CA ASP A 203 -10.86 -16.56 -12.10
C ASP A 203 -10.67 -16.87 -10.61
N ALA A 204 -10.90 -15.90 -9.70
CA ALA A 204 -10.68 -16.11 -8.28
C ALA A 204 -11.60 -17.22 -7.74
N VAL A 205 -10.99 -18.18 -7.03
CA VAL A 205 -11.74 -19.27 -6.38
C VAL A 205 -12.69 -18.68 -5.35
N ALA A 206 -13.97 -19.06 -5.43
CA ALA A 206 -14.99 -18.67 -4.47
C ALA A 206 -14.54 -18.99 -3.03
N PRO A 207 -14.79 -18.11 -2.04
CA PRO A 207 -14.29 -18.27 -0.67
C PRO A 207 -14.62 -19.63 -0.05
N GLU A 208 -15.81 -20.17 -0.33
CA GLU A 208 -16.28 -21.45 0.17
C GLU A 208 -15.46 -22.61 -0.40
N LEU A 209 -15.15 -22.57 -1.70
CA LEU A 209 -14.35 -23.58 -2.37
C LEU A 209 -12.88 -23.51 -1.93
N ARG A 210 -12.34 -22.30 -1.79
CA ARG A 210 -10.99 -22.06 -1.25
C ARG A 210 -10.84 -22.63 0.16
N ARG A 211 -11.82 -22.40 1.04
CA ARG A 211 -11.85 -22.97 2.39
C ARG A 211 -11.89 -24.50 2.35
N LEU A 212 -12.74 -25.08 1.50
CA LEU A 212 -12.83 -26.54 1.34
C LEU A 212 -11.49 -27.13 0.87
N LEU A 213 -10.88 -26.53 -0.16
CA LEU A 213 -9.57 -26.96 -0.67
C LEU A 213 -8.48 -26.90 0.39
N THR A 214 -8.47 -25.83 1.20
CA THR A 214 -7.53 -25.67 2.31
C THR A 214 -7.70 -26.76 3.36
N GLN A 215 -8.94 -27.06 3.74
CA GLN A 215 -9.26 -28.14 4.67
C GLN A 215 -8.90 -29.53 4.13
N LEU A 216 -9.07 -29.77 2.84
CA LEU A 216 -8.74 -31.05 2.20
C LEU A 216 -7.24 -31.26 2.01
N ALA A 217 -6.49 -30.18 1.72
CA ALA A 217 -5.05 -30.23 1.56
C ALA A 217 -4.34 -30.56 2.89
N ASP A 218 -4.88 -30.06 4.00
CA ASP A 218 -4.42 -30.33 5.37
C ASP A 218 -2.90 -30.13 5.55
N LEU A 219 -2.37 -29.11 4.86
CA LEU A 219 -0.94 -28.85 4.72
C LEU A 219 -0.24 -28.72 6.06
N ARG A 220 -0.86 -27.98 6.99
CA ARG A 220 -0.31 -27.75 8.33
C ARG A 220 -0.05 -29.07 9.06
N ILE A 221 -1.03 -29.96 9.11
CA ILE A 221 -0.91 -31.24 9.80
C ILE A 221 0.20 -32.07 9.15
N ARG A 222 0.25 -32.15 7.82
CA ARG A 222 1.28 -32.93 7.12
C ARG A 222 2.69 -32.38 7.35
N LEU A 223 2.86 -31.07 7.34
CA LEU A 223 4.14 -30.41 7.63
C LEU A 223 4.57 -30.61 9.09
N GLU A 224 3.64 -30.58 10.05
CA GLU A 224 3.92 -30.86 11.48
C GLU A 224 4.42 -32.31 11.70
N HIS A 225 4.03 -33.26 10.84
CA HIS A 225 4.54 -34.64 10.85
C HIS A 225 5.89 -34.81 10.14
N GLY A 226 6.50 -33.71 9.67
CA GLY A 226 7.80 -33.72 8.98
C GLY A 226 7.73 -34.24 7.54
N GLU A 227 6.55 -34.29 6.93
CA GLU A 227 6.41 -34.67 5.52
C GLU A 227 6.87 -33.53 4.60
N SER A 228 7.59 -33.87 3.53
CA SER A 228 7.89 -32.92 2.46
C SER A 228 6.74 -32.92 1.46
N LEU A 229 6.15 -31.76 1.19
CA LEU A 229 5.01 -31.61 0.29
C LEU A 229 5.35 -30.70 -0.89
N THR A 230 5.01 -31.15 -2.10
CA THR A 230 5.14 -30.36 -3.32
C THR A 230 3.76 -29.96 -3.79
N LEU A 231 3.50 -28.66 -3.82
CA LEU A 231 2.25 -28.09 -4.29
C LEU A 231 2.49 -27.50 -5.68
N ALA A 232 1.67 -27.90 -6.65
CA ALA A 232 1.71 -27.39 -8.01
C ALA A 232 0.35 -26.79 -8.35
N ASP A 233 0.33 -25.48 -8.62
CA ASP A 233 -0.84 -24.81 -9.17
C ASP A 233 -0.55 -24.37 -10.61
N PRO A 234 -0.98 -25.15 -11.62
CA PRO A 234 -0.75 -24.82 -13.02
C PRO A 234 -1.50 -23.54 -13.46
N HIS A 235 -2.43 -23.06 -12.64
CA HIS A 235 -3.22 -21.86 -12.88
C HIS A 235 -3.17 -20.92 -11.66
N ALA A 236 -1.97 -20.73 -11.09
CA ALA A 236 -1.78 -19.90 -9.90
C ALA A 236 -2.36 -18.48 -10.03
N ARG A 237 -2.39 -17.90 -11.25
CA ARG A 237 -2.87 -16.53 -11.52
C ARG A 237 -2.26 -15.54 -10.50
N ALA A 238 -3.07 -14.86 -9.70
CA ALA A 238 -2.63 -13.92 -8.67
C ALA A 238 -2.12 -14.61 -7.37
N GLY A 239 -2.10 -15.94 -7.31
CA GLY A 239 -1.60 -16.73 -6.18
C GLY A 239 -2.62 -16.96 -5.06
N ASP A 240 -3.85 -16.49 -5.24
CA ASP A 240 -4.95 -16.56 -4.27
C ASP A 240 -5.07 -17.91 -3.52
N LEU A 241 -5.13 -19.02 -4.26
CA LEU A 241 -5.29 -20.35 -3.68
C LEU A 241 -4.03 -20.78 -2.93
N LEU A 242 -2.85 -20.53 -3.50
CA LEU A 242 -1.57 -20.83 -2.87
C LEU A 242 -1.39 -20.06 -1.56
N ALA A 243 -1.70 -18.76 -1.54
CA ALA A 243 -1.64 -17.93 -0.32
C ALA A 243 -2.54 -18.51 0.78
N SER A 244 -3.78 -18.88 0.43
CA SER A 244 -4.75 -19.42 1.38
C SER A 244 -4.37 -20.78 1.96
N LEU A 245 -3.51 -21.52 1.25
CA LEU A 245 -2.98 -22.81 1.69
C LEU A 245 -1.80 -22.67 2.66
N LEU A 246 -1.18 -21.49 2.72
CA LEU A 246 -0.02 -21.18 3.55
C LEU A 246 -0.39 -20.42 4.84
N ASP A 247 -1.59 -19.85 4.92
CA ASP A 247 -2.19 -19.24 6.11
C ASP A 247 -2.60 -20.27 7.19
#